data_AF-A0A950MQG7-F1
#
_entry.id   AF-A0A950MQG7-F1
#
_cell.length_a   1.000
_cell.length_b   1.000
_cell.length_c   1.000
_cell.angle_alpha   90.00
_cell.angle_beta   90.00
_cell.angle_gamma   90.00
#
_symmetry.space_group_name_H-M   'P 1'
#
loop_
_entity.id
_entity.type
_entity.pdbx_description
1 polymer ?
#
loop_
_entity_poly.entity_id
_entity_poly.type
_entity_poly.pdbx_seq_one_letter_code
_entity_poly.pdbx_strand_id
1 'polypeptide(L)'
;MISRFALIAVAGFLAGCGGGGTSASVPTRPPAPGPSGTAYVGSGTQTGELIQAYSLPLSGSSVAVFSVATSTSTFCVDNFGHLFVLDSNGGLDVYSLPLSANSMPAFRLATSNPTAGSCAADSSGNLYVPEDVYNGDQFNPQVQGYIEVFQGPVHGGSTPFKTIKLPAQGSGQLTGDF
;
A
#
# COMPACT_ATOMS: atom_id res chain seq x y z
N MET A 1 47.42 23.19 34.97
CA MET A 1 46.78 22.70 33.73
C MET A 1 45.50 23.50 33.55
N ILE A 2 45.47 24.36 32.53
CA ILE A 2 44.34 25.22 32.20
C ILE A 2 43.40 24.40 31.31
N SER A 3 42.14 24.21 31.72
CA SER A 3 41.08 23.81 30.79
C SER A 3 39.99 24.87 30.81
N ARG A 4 39.62 25.30 29.60
CA ARG A 4 38.88 26.51 29.30
C ARG A 4 37.37 26.27 29.35
N PHE A 5 36.68 27.31 29.79
CA PHE A 5 35.24 27.52 29.75
C PHE A 5 34.69 27.60 28.32
N ALA A 6 33.45 27.15 28.13
CA ALA A 6 32.47 27.83 27.30
C ALA A 6 31.05 27.54 27.82
N LEU A 7 30.54 28.47 28.63
CA LEU A 7 29.13 28.68 28.90
C LEU A 7 28.67 29.74 27.89
N ILE A 8 27.72 29.45 27.02
CA ILE A 8 27.09 30.47 26.18
C ILE A 8 25.65 30.67 26.67
N ALA A 9 25.38 31.94 26.97
CA ALA A 9 24.19 32.46 27.59
C ALA A 9 23.00 32.58 26.63
N VAL A 10 21.85 32.61 27.29
CA VAL A 10 20.49 32.86 26.82
C VAL A 10 20.36 34.23 26.14
N ALA A 11 19.54 34.29 25.09
CA ALA A 11 18.87 35.53 24.68
C ALA A 11 17.35 35.26 24.65
N GLY A 12 16.64 35.90 25.58
CA GLY A 12 15.19 36.00 25.54
C GLY A 12 14.76 37.13 24.60
N PHE A 13 13.60 36.97 23.96
CA PHE A 13 12.83 38.08 23.42
C PHE A 13 11.37 37.90 23.86
N LEU A 14 10.92 38.78 24.75
CA LEU A 14 9.50 39.12 24.92
C LEU A 14 9.15 40.17 23.87
N ALA A 15 8.18 39.88 22.99
CA ALA A 15 7.25 40.85 22.40
C ALA A 15 6.34 40.15 21.37
N GLY A 16 5.03 40.43 21.41
CA GLY A 16 4.14 40.22 20.25
C GLY A 16 2.83 39.50 20.54
N CYS A 17 1.88 40.20 21.16
CA CYS A 17 0.46 39.93 20.97
C CYS A 17 0.02 40.65 19.69
N GLY A 18 -0.73 39.97 18.82
CA GLY A 18 -1.58 40.58 17.80
C GLY A 18 -1.20 40.29 16.34
N GLY A 19 -2.17 39.75 15.59
CA GLY A 19 -2.29 39.98 14.15
C GLY A 19 -2.08 38.76 13.24
N GLY A 20 -3.21 38.22 12.76
CA GLY A 20 -3.40 37.53 11.47
C GLY A 20 -2.19 36.85 10.80
N GLY A 21 -2.02 35.56 11.07
CA GLY A 21 -1.19 34.67 10.27
C GLY A 21 -2.08 33.60 9.65
N THR A 22 -2.21 33.63 8.33
CA THR A 22 -2.92 32.70 7.45
C THR A 22 -2.86 31.26 7.96
N SER A 23 -4.01 30.56 7.95
CA SER A 23 -4.10 29.11 8.07
C SER A 23 -2.93 28.48 7.34
N ALA A 24 -1.99 27.89 8.09
CA ALA A 24 -1.00 27.02 7.49
C ALA A 24 -1.82 25.97 6.73
N SER A 25 -1.74 26.00 5.40
CA SER A 25 -2.36 24.99 4.56
C SER A 25 -1.92 23.66 5.13
N VAL A 26 -2.89 22.85 5.58
CA VAL A 26 -2.67 21.44 5.90
C VAL A 26 -1.76 20.92 4.79
N PRO A 27 -0.60 20.30 5.09
CA PRO A 27 0.26 19.77 4.05
C PRO A 27 -0.60 18.85 3.20
N THR A 28 -0.94 19.31 2.00
CA THR A 28 -1.71 18.53 1.06
C THR A 28 -0.83 17.34 0.75
N ARG A 29 -1.31 16.15 1.13
CA ARG A 29 -0.70 14.88 0.75
C ARG A 29 -0.24 15.02 -0.71
N PRO A 30 1.05 14.82 -1.02
CA PRO A 30 1.50 14.81 -2.40
C PRO A 30 0.55 13.93 -3.21
N PRO A 31 0.09 14.37 -4.40
CA PRO A 31 -0.78 13.55 -5.23
C PRO A 31 -0.16 12.17 -5.36
N ALA A 32 -0.90 11.13 -4.97
CA ALA A 32 -0.48 9.77 -5.22
C ALA A 32 -0.28 9.66 -6.75
N PRO A 33 0.91 9.26 -7.24
CA PRO A 33 1.15 9.08 -8.65
C PRO A 33 0.42 7.81 -9.12
N GLY A 34 -0.87 7.96 -9.36
CA GLY A 34 -1.52 7.31 -10.48
C GLY A 34 -1.46 8.26 -11.68
N PRO A 35 -1.54 7.76 -12.92
CA PRO A 35 -1.74 8.64 -14.08
C PRO A 35 -2.97 9.51 -13.80
N SER A 36 -2.75 10.82 -13.75
CA SER A 36 -3.80 11.82 -13.56
C SER A 36 -4.86 11.61 -14.65
N GLY A 37 -5.99 10.97 -14.31
CA GLY A 37 -7.08 10.72 -15.24
C GLY A 37 -7.47 9.26 -15.46
N THR A 38 -6.83 8.27 -14.82
CA THR A 38 -7.24 6.86 -14.94
C THR A 38 -7.51 6.21 -13.58
N ALA A 39 -8.64 5.52 -13.46
CA ALA A 39 -8.92 4.60 -12.37
C ALA A 39 -8.70 3.16 -12.84
N TYR A 40 -8.07 2.35 -12.00
CA TYR A 40 -7.91 0.91 -12.21
C TYR A 40 -8.84 0.16 -11.25
N VAL A 41 -9.58 -0.82 -11.77
CA VAL A 41 -10.59 -1.59 -11.03
C VAL A 41 -10.39 -3.08 -11.32
N GLY A 42 -10.41 -3.90 -10.29
CA GLY A 42 -10.36 -5.36 -10.42
C GLY A 42 -11.73 -5.92 -10.83
N SER A 43 -11.77 -6.90 -11.76
CA SER A 43 -13.03 -7.46 -12.28
C SER A 43 -13.81 -8.34 -11.28
N GLY A 44 -13.16 -8.86 -10.23
CA GLY A 44 -13.81 -9.56 -9.11
C GLY A 44 -14.50 -10.89 -9.45
N THR A 45 -14.27 -11.45 -10.65
CA THR A 45 -14.86 -12.74 -11.06
C THR A 45 -13.78 -13.75 -11.40
N GLN A 46 -13.82 -14.90 -10.73
CA GLN A 46 -12.83 -16.00 -10.76
C GLN A 46 -12.47 -16.56 -12.15
N THR A 47 -13.23 -16.22 -13.20
CA THR A 47 -12.93 -16.64 -14.57
C THR A 47 -12.46 -15.44 -15.39
N GLY A 48 -11.15 -15.36 -15.63
CA GLY A 48 -10.53 -14.27 -16.38
C GLY A 48 -10.39 -13.02 -15.53
N GLU A 49 -9.59 -13.09 -14.47
CA GLU A 49 -9.26 -11.95 -13.61
C GLU A 49 -8.59 -10.85 -14.45
N LEU A 50 -9.17 -9.65 -14.39
CA LEU A 50 -8.73 -8.49 -15.16
C LEU A 50 -8.54 -7.31 -14.22
N ILE A 51 -7.57 -6.47 -14.59
CA ILE A 51 -7.54 -5.08 -14.17
C ILE A 51 -8.09 -4.23 -15.31
N GLN A 52 -9.19 -3.55 -15.05
CA GLN A 52 -9.89 -2.68 -15.99
C GLN A 52 -9.49 -1.22 -15.76
N ALA A 53 -9.17 -0.51 -16.82
CA ALA A 53 -8.82 0.90 -16.78
C ALA A 53 -9.98 1.78 -17.23
N TYR A 54 -10.30 2.82 -16.48
CA TYR A 54 -11.39 3.76 -16.75
C TYR A 54 -10.88 5.19 -16.79
N SER A 55 -11.39 6.00 -17.72
CA SER A 55 -11.15 7.45 -17.71
C SER A 55 -11.94 8.13 -16.59
N LEU A 56 -11.28 9.03 -15.84
CA LEU A 56 -11.93 9.91 -14.87
C LEU A 56 -12.50 11.17 -15.55
N PRO A 57 -13.60 11.76 -15.03
CA PRO A 57 -14.38 11.31 -13.89
C PRO A 57 -15.25 10.08 -14.21
N LEU A 58 -15.49 9.23 -13.22
CA LEU A 58 -16.40 8.10 -13.35
C LEU A 58 -17.86 8.56 -13.34
N SER A 59 -18.70 7.90 -14.13
CA SER A 59 -20.15 8.04 -14.14
C SER A 59 -20.82 6.67 -14.25
N GLY A 60 -22.14 6.61 -14.08
CA GLY A 60 -22.90 5.37 -14.26
C GLY A 60 -22.87 4.78 -15.68
N SER A 61 -22.35 5.52 -16.66
CA SER A 61 -22.16 5.06 -18.04
C SER A 61 -20.68 4.83 -18.40
N SER A 62 -19.76 4.91 -17.44
CA SER A 62 -18.34 4.65 -17.68
C SER A 62 -18.14 3.21 -18.12
N VAL A 63 -17.39 3.03 -19.21
CA VAL A 63 -16.94 1.73 -19.71
C VAL A 63 -15.42 1.64 -19.61
N ALA A 64 -14.90 0.43 -19.45
CA ALA A 64 -13.47 0.21 -19.44
C ALA A 64 -12.86 0.62 -20.79
N VAL A 65 -11.78 1.39 -20.76
CA VAL A 65 -11.02 1.81 -21.95
C VAL A 65 -10.20 0.65 -22.47
N PHE A 66 -9.63 -0.14 -21.56
CA PHE A 66 -8.94 -1.39 -21.84
C PHE A 66 -8.92 -2.27 -20.58
N SER A 67 -8.51 -3.52 -20.76
CA SER A 67 -8.27 -4.46 -19.67
C SER A 67 -6.90 -5.10 -19.81
N VAL A 68 -6.30 -5.46 -18.68
CA VAL A 68 -5.08 -6.27 -18.60
C VAL A 68 -5.44 -7.58 -17.91
N ALA A 69 -5.07 -8.70 -18.53
CA ALA A 69 -5.26 -10.01 -17.93
C ALA A 69 -4.23 -10.25 -16.84
N THR A 70 -4.69 -10.69 -15.67
CA THR A 70 -3.86 -10.93 -14.49
C THR A 70 -4.22 -12.27 -13.87
N SER A 71 -3.40 -12.73 -12.93
CA SER A 71 -3.69 -13.96 -12.18
C SER A 71 -4.76 -13.77 -11.10
N THR A 72 -4.85 -12.56 -10.52
CA THR A 72 -5.94 -12.14 -9.62
C THR A 72 -6.36 -10.69 -9.90
N SER A 73 -7.51 -10.27 -9.40
CA SER A 73 -7.95 -8.86 -9.42
C SER A 73 -7.60 -8.08 -8.14
N THR A 74 -6.90 -8.70 -7.19
CA THR A 74 -6.43 -8.04 -5.97
C THR A 74 -5.08 -7.38 -6.23
N PHE A 75 -5.01 -6.06 -6.00
CA PHE A 75 -3.80 -5.29 -6.21
C PHE A 75 -3.68 -4.11 -5.25
N CYS A 76 -2.47 -3.57 -5.16
CA CYS A 76 -2.19 -2.28 -4.57
C CYS A 76 -1.24 -1.48 -5.45
N VAL A 77 -1.12 -0.19 -5.17
CA VAL A 77 -0.23 0.72 -5.89
C VAL A 77 0.67 1.45 -4.92
N ASP A 78 1.90 1.74 -5.34
CA ASP A 78 2.81 2.59 -4.57
C ASP A 78 2.93 4.00 -5.15
N ASN A 79 3.75 4.83 -4.48
CA ASN A 79 4.05 6.19 -4.91
C ASN A 79 5.20 6.25 -5.94
N PHE A 80 5.68 5.11 -6.45
CA PHE A 80 6.76 5.03 -7.43
C PHE A 80 6.26 4.60 -8.81
N GLY A 81 4.94 4.43 -8.96
CA GLY A 81 4.31 4.04 -10.22
C GLY A 81 4.31 2.54 -10.44
N HIS A 82 4.32 1.75 -9.37
CA HIS A 82 4.14 0.31 -9.44
C HIS A 82 2.72 -0.09 -9.06
N LEU A 83 2.18 -1.05 -9.80
CA LEU A 83 0.98 -1.78 -9.45
C LEU A 83 1.37 -3.22 -9.14
N PHE A 84 1.10 -3.65 -7.91
CA PHE A 84 1.43 -4.98 -7.41
C PHE A 84 0.17 -5.83 -7.45
N VAL A 85 0.16 -6.87 -8.28
CA VAL A 85 -0.94 -7.82 -8.40
C VAL A 85 -0.56 -9.08 -7.67
N LEU A 86 -1.44 -9.57 -6.80
CA LEU A 86 -1.20 -10.82 -6.10
C LEU A 86 -1.31 -11.99 -7.07
N ASP A 87 -0.43 -12.99 -6.93
CA ASP A 87 -0.52 -14.20 -7.70
C ASP A 87 -1.17 -15.35 -6.92
N SER A 88 -1.99 -16.14 -7.61
CA SER A 88 -2.70 -17.28 -7.04
C SER A 88 -1.80 -18.44 -6.60
N ASN A 89 -0.53 -18.45 -7.03
CA ASN A 89 0.46 -19.44 -6.61
C ASN A 89 1.46 -18.89 -5.58
N GLY A 90 1.18 -17.73 -4.99
CA GLY A 90 2.06 -17.03 -4.06
C GLY A 90 3.05 -16.10 -4.76
N GLY A 91 3.17 -14.88 -4.26
CA GLY A 91 4.00 -13.83 -4.80
C GLY A 91 3.19 -12.65 -5.35
N LEU A 92 3.90 -11.68 -5.92
CA LEU A 92 3.29 -10.52 -6.56
C LEU A 92 3.93 -10.26 -7.92
N ASP A 93 3.09 -10.14 -8.95
CA ASP A 93 3.49 -9.61 -10.24
C ASP A 93 3.47 -8.08 -10.18
N VAL A 94 4.56 -7.45 -10.58
CA VAL A 94 4.73 -5.99 -10.47
C VAL A 94 4.71 -5.37 -11.85
N TYR A 95 3.76 -4.49 -12.08
CA TYR A 95 3.59 -3.75 -13.34
C TYR A 95 4.06 -2.31 -13.18
N SER A 96 4.57 -1.73 -14.27
CA SER A 96 4.84 -0.30 -14.34
C SER A 96 3.60 0.45 -14.82
N LEU A 97 3.21 1.49 -14.07
CA LEU A 97 2.15 2.42 -14.46
C LEU A 97 2.72 3.52 -15.40
N PRO A 98 1.90 4.05 -16.34
CA PRO A 98 0.51 3.65 -16.63
C PRO A 98 0.43 2.29 -17.35
N LEU A 99 -0.65 1.54 -17.08
CA LEU A 99 -0.94 0.32 -17.84
C LEU A 99 -1.43 0.62 -19.26
N SER A 100 -1.32 -0.40 -20.11
CA SER A 100 -1.96 -0.51 -21.42
C SER A 100 -2.50 -1.93 -21.61
N ALA A 101 -3.29 -2.19 -22.65
CA ALA A 101 -3.79 -3.54 -22.96
C ALA A 101 -2.68 -4.60 -23.15
N ASN A 102 -1.44 -4.17 -23.42
CA ASN A 102 -0.28 -5.05 -23.63
C ASN A 102 0.70 -5.03 -22.45
N SER A 103 0.34 -4.42 -21.33
CA SER A 103 1.20 -4.41 -20.14
C SER A 103 1.46 -5.82 -19.66
N MET A 104 2.73 -6.12 -19.39
CA MET A 104 3.20 -7.37 -18.78
C MET A 104 3.89 -7.04 -17.45
N PRO A 105 4.02 -8.00 -16.50
CA PRO A 105 4.81 -7.80 -15.31
C PRO A 105 6.24 -7.38 -15.67
N ALA A 106 6.72 -6.30 -15.06
CA ALA A 106 8.10 -5.85 -15.18
C ALA A 106 9.06 -6.76 -14.40
N PHE A 107 8.60 -7.24 -13.24
CA PHE A 107 9.27 -8.25 -12.43
C PHE A 107 8.27 -8.91 -11.48
N ARG A 108 8.74 -9.92 -10.74
CA ARG A 108 7.96 -10.62 -9.73
C ARG A 108 8.65 -10.59 -8.38
N LEU A 109 7.87 -10.48 -7.32
CA LEU A 109 8.32 -10.64 -5.94
C LEU A 109 7.91 -12.01 -5.43
N ALA A 110 8.87 -12.72 -4.86
CA ALA A 110 8.59 -13.95 -4.13
C ALA A 110 8.15 -13.59 -2.70
N THR A 111 6.99 -14.10 -2.32
CA THR A 111 6.54 -14.14 -0.92
C THR A 111 6.84 -15.53 -0.37
N SER A 112 7.10 -15.64 0.93
CA SER A 112 7.02 -16.96 1.60
C SER A 112 5.58 -17.34 1.92
N ASN A 113 4.65 -16.45 1.58
CA ASN A 113 3.23 -16.53 1.82
C ASN A 113 2.46 -17.05 0.60
N PRO A 114 2.01 -18.32 0.61
CA PRO A 114 1.27 -18.90 -0.50
C PRO A 114 -0.18 -18.40 -0.56
N THR A 115 -0.68 -17.79 0.52
CA THR A 115 -2.06 -17.31 0.64
C THR A 115 -2.06 -15.80 0.86
N ALA A 116 -1.21 -15.02 0.18
CA ALA A 116 -1.31 -13.56 0.28
C ALA A 116 -2.73 -13.11 -0.11
N GLY A 117 -3.40 -12.34 0.74
CA GLY A 117 -4.81 -11.94 0.55
C GLY A 117 -4.98 -10.49 0.11
N SER A 118 -3.97 -9.66 0.35
CA SER A 118 -3.98 -8.24 -0.01
C SER A 118 -2.55 -7.70 -0.04
N CYS A 119 -2.41 -6.42 -0.38
CA CYS A 119 -1.17 -5.69 -0.18
C CYS A 119 -1.44 -4.20 0.08
N ALA A 120 -0.47 -3.52 0.69
CA ALA A 120 -0.49 -2.08 0.86
C ALA A 120 0.94 -1.54 0.73
N ALA A 121 1.09 -0.35 0.13
CA ALA A 121 2.36 0.35 0.07
C ALA A 121 2.30 1.65 0.90
N ASP A 122 3.37 1.97 1.61
CA ASP A 122 3.50 3.27 2.27
C ASP A 122 4.18 4.31 1.35
N SER A 123 4.20 5.57 1.78
CA SER A 123 4.81 6.67 1.01
C SER A 123 6.32 6.56 0.86
N SER A 124 6.98 5.71 1.65
CA SER A 124 8.42 5.43 1.54
C SER A 124 8.70 4.30 0.56
N GLY A 125 7.66 3.63 0.05
CA GLY A 125 7.76 2.52 -0.88
C GLY A 125 7.89 1.17 -0.21
N ASN A 126 7.75 1.07 1.11
CA ASN A 126 7.68 -0.24 1.74
C ASN A 126 6.37 -0.89 1.34
N LEU A 127 6.43 -2.18 1.04
CA LEU A 127 5.27 -2.99 0.66
C LEU A 127 4.96 -3.97 1.80
N TYR A 128 3.70 -4.02 2.20
CA TYR A 128 3.18 -4.87 3.26
C TYR A 128 2.23 -5.88 2.63
N VAL A 129 2.53 -7.17 2.81
CA VAL A 129 1.81 -8.29 2.20
C VAL A 129 1.30 -9.19 3.32
N PRO A 130 0.06 -8.99 3.79
CA PRO A 130 -0.56 -9.87 4.78
C PRO A 130 -0.90 -11.24 4.19
N GLU A 131 -0.75 -12.27 5.03
CA GLU A 131 -1.41 -13.56 4.85
C GLU A 131 -2.91 -13.40 4.90
N ASP A 132 -3.56 -14.02 3.92
CA ASP A 132 -4.98 -14.26 3.96
C ASP A 132 -5.25 -15.28 5.05
N VAL A 133 -5.90 -14.80 6.11
CA VAL A 133 -6.40 -15.61 7.21
C VAL A 133 -7.84 -16.07 6.94
N TYR A 134 -8.38 -15.80 5.76
CA TYR A 134 -9.68 -16.29 5.34
C TYR A 134 -9.57 -17.60 4.55
N ASN A 135 -10.51 -18.50 4.81
CA ASN A 135 -10.79 -19.65 3.94
C ASN A 135 -12.09 -19.35 3.19
N GLY A 136 -11.99 -18.72 2.03
CA GLY A 136 -13.14 -18.13 1.33
C GLY A 136 -13.68 -16.92 2.09
N ASP A 137 -14.97 -16.93 2.44
CA ASP A 137 -15.60 -15.80 3.15
C ASP A 137 -15.48 -15.89 4.68
N GLN A 138 -14.90 -16.98 5.21
CA GLN A 138 -14.82 -17.21 6.65
C GLN A 138 -13.44 -16.86 7.20
N PHE A 139 -13.42 -15.88 8.10
CA PHE A 139 -12.25 -15.55 8.90
C PHE A 139 -11.85 -16.76 9.75
N ASN A 140 -10.60 -17.19 9.66
CA ASN A 140 -10.06 -18.22 10.53
C ASN A 140 -9.29 -17.59 11.70
N PRO A 141 -9.92 -17.39 12.88
CA PRO A 141 -9.26 -16.76 14.03
C PRO A 141 -8.11 -17.59 14.60
N GLN A 142 -8.00 -18.88 14.21
CA GLN A 142 -7.00 -19.81 14.72
C GLN A 142 -5.67 -19.73 13.96
N VAL A 143 -5.63 -19.09 12.79
CA VAL A 143 -4.38 -18.92 12.03
C VAL A 143 -3.65 -17.69 12.58
N GLN A 144 -2.42 -17.89 13.06
CA GLN A 144 -1.50 -16.79 13.33
C GLN A 144 -1.10 -16.17 12.00
N GLY A 145 -1.84 -15.15 11.57
CA GLY A 145 -1.49 -14.40 10.37
C GLY A 145 -0.11 -13.75 10.51
N TYR A 146 0.55 -13.51 9.40
CA TYR A 146 1.73 -12.66 9.37
C TYR A 146 1.67 -11.66 8.23
N ILE A 147 2.46 -10.60 8.36
CA ILE A 147 2.68 -9.59 7.32
C ILE A 147 4.13 -9.69 6.90
N GLU A 148 4.36 -10.01 5.64
CA GLU A 148 5.68 -9.83 5.03
C GLU A 148 5.86 -8.37 4.65
N VAL A 149 7.02 -7.83 4.98
CA VAL A 149 7.37 -6.45 4.65
C VAL A 149 8.56 -6.49 3.69
N PHE A 150 8.43 -5.83 2.56
CA PHE A 150 9.51 -5.55 1.62
C PHE A 150 9.98 -4.11 1.84
N GLN A 151 11.30 -3.92 1.91
CA GLN A 151 11.88 -2.60 2.15
C GLN A 151 11.85 -1.82 0.83
N GLY A 152 11.29 -0.61 0.89
CA GLY A 152 11.17 0.25 -0.27
C GLY A 152 12.46 1.00 -0.63
N PRO A 153 12.58 1.49 -1.88
CA PRO A 153 11.72 1.16 -3.02
C PRO A 153 11.93 -0.30 -3.48
N VAL A 154 10.84 -0.95 -3.87
CA VAL A 154 10.85 -2.37 -4.24
C VAL A 154 11.31 -2.55 -5.70
N HIS A 155 12.13 -3.57 -5.95
CA HIS A 155 12.66 -3.92 -7.27
C HIS A 155 12.74 -5.44 -7.44
N GLY A 156 13.09 -5.93 -8.63
CA GLY A 156 13.09 -7.37 -8.96
C GLY A 156 14.06 -8.26 -8.16
N GLY A 157 14.87 -7.67 -7.27
CA GLY A 157 15.74 -8.39 -6.34
C GLY A 157 15.31 -8.26 -4.87
N SER A 158 14.22 -7.54 -4.59
CA SER A 158 13.71 -7.38 -3.23
C SER A 158 13.15 -8.69 -2.71
N THR A 159 13.49 -9.00 -1.47
CA THR A 159 12.92 -10.10 -0.70
C THR A 159 12.27 -9.55 0.58
N PRO A 160 11.39 -10.31 1.24
CA PRO A 160 10.87 -9.91 2.55
C PRO A 160 12.03 -9.62 3.51
N PHE A 161 12.10 -8.39 4.04
CA PHE A 161 13.14 -8.00 5.01
C PHE A 161 12.69 -8.24 6.45
N LYS A 162 11.37 -8.29 6.67
CA LYS A 162 10.77 -8.48 7.98
C LYS A 162 9.45 -9.22 7.85
N THR A 163 9.21 -10.13 8.79
CA THR A 163 7.90 -10.74 9.00
C THR A 163 7.34 -10.25 10.32
N ILE A 164 6.15 -9.66 10.30
CA ILE A 164 5.41 -9.27 11.50
C ILE A 164 4.41 -10.38 11.79
N LYS A 165 4.60 -11.10 12.90
CA LYS A 165 3.63 -12.09 13.36
C LYS A 165 2.46 -11.37 14.04
N LEU A 166 1.25 -11.67 13.61
CA LEU A 166 0.04 -11.23 14.27
C LEU A 166 -0.32 -12.26 15.34
N PRO A 167 -0.79 -11.83 16.53
CA PRO A 167 -1.26 -12.76 17.53
C PRO A 167 -2.45 -13.54 16.96
N ALA A 168 -2.56 -14.83 17.31
CA ALA A 168 -3.81 -15.55 17.11
C ALA A 168 -4.90 -14.78 17.82
N GLN A 169 -5.99 -14.46 17.12
CA GLN A 169 -7.16 -13.88 17.74
C GLN A 169 -7.76 -15.01 18.58
N GLY A 170 -7.41 -15.05 19.88
CA GLY A 170 -8.10 -15.91 20.83
C GLY A 170 -9.60 -15.66 20.67
N SER A 171 -10.42 -16.70 20.84
CA SER A 171 -11.88 -16.69 20.68
C SER A 171 -12.62 -15.80 21.70
N GLY A 172 -12.03 -14.68 22.12
CA GLY A 172 -12.67 -13.60 22.84
C GLY A 172 -13.58 -12.86 21.88
N GLN A 173 -14.79 -13.37 21.75
CA GLN A 173 -15.95 -12.61 21.33
C GLN A 173 -15.88 -11.22 21.98
N LEU A 174 -15.83 -10.15 21.19
CA LEU A 174 -16.06 -8.80 21.71
C LEU A 174 -17.52 -8.74 22.16
N THR A 175 -17.81 -9.20 23.38
CA THR A 175 -19.08 -8.96 24.05
C THR A 175 -19.08 -7.52 24.51
N GLY A 176 -19.27 -6.62 23.54
CA GLY A 176 -19.73 -5.27 23.82
C GLY A 176 -21.23 -5.36 24.02
N ASP A 177 -21.66 -5.32 25.29
CA ASP A 177 -23.02 -4.90 25.61
C ASP A 177 -23.18 -3.47 25.07
N PHE A 178 -24.05 -3.33 24.06
CA PHE A 178 -24.56 -2.03 23.59
C PHE A 178 -25.86 -1.71 24.34
#